data_AF-A0AA87ZRC8-F1
#
_entry.id   AF-A0AA87ZRC8-F1
#
_cell.length_a   1.000
_cell.length_b   1.000
_cell.length_c   1.000
_cell.angle_alpha   90.00
_cell.angle_beta   90.00
_cell.angle_gamma   90.00
#
_symmetry.space_group_name_H-M   'P 1'
#
loop_
_entity.id
_entity.type
_entity.pdbx_description
1 polymer ?
#
loop_
_entity_poly.entity_id
_entity_poly.type
_entity_poly.pdbx_seq_one_letter_code
_entity_poly.pdbx_strand_id
1 'polypeptide(L)' 'MVERNYEPPSHWMDWEKKYYTSYDSLICQVMGFLQSQMMNTRPSLALGIVILVLFSVPTSSAMLFFHFLGLAKGLFINY' A
#
# COMPACT_ATOMS: atom_id res chain seq x y z
N MET A 1 9.58 8.89 26.22
CA MET A 1 10.51 8.07 25.40
C MET A 1 11.82 8.84 25.38
N VAL A 2 12.94 8.22 25.73
CA VAL A 2 14.23 8.91 25.91
C VAL A 2 14.85 9.15 24.53
N GLU A 3 14.63 10.33 23.95
CA GLU A 3 15.35 10.81 22.77
C GLU A 3 16.60 11.57 23.24
N ARG A 4 17.63 10.80 23.60
CA ARG A 4 18.97 11.35 23.82
C ARG A 4 19.77 11.12 22.54
N ASN A 5 19.59 12.05 21.59
CA ASN A 5 20.48 12.48 20.51
C ASN A 5 19.60 13.00 19.36
N TYR A 6 19.41 14.33 19.29
CA TYR A 6 18.70 15.01 18.18
C TYR A 6 19.51 15.01 16.86
N GLU A 7 20.56 14.19 16.77
CA GLU A 7 21.44 14.13 15.60
C GLU A 7 21.02 12.95 14.72
N PRO A 8 20.69 13.20 13.45
CA PRO A 8 20.34 12.12 12.55
C PRO A 8 21.59 11.27 12.25
N PRO A 9 21.45 9.94 12.07
CA PRO A 9 22.59 9.07 11.80
C PRO A 9 23.41 9.53 10.59
N SER A 10 24.74 9.47 10.70
CA SER A 10 25.65 9.98 9.66
C SER A 10 25.48 9.31 8.30
N HIS A 11 25.08 8.03 8.29
CA HIS A 11 24.86 7.22 7.10
C HIS A 11 23.56 7.50 6.35
N TRP A 12 22.66 8.32 6.90
CA TRP A 12 21.39 8.66 6.24
C TRP A 12 21.60 9.62 5.07
N MET A 13 20.72 9.51 4.08
CA MET A 13 20.68 10.47 2.98
C MET A 13 20.23 11.85 3.48
N ASP A 14 20.67 12.91 2.81
CA ASP A 14 20.39 14.29 3.24
C ASP A 14 18.88 14.59 3.34
N TRP A 15 18.06 13.95 2.51
CA TRP A 15 16.60 14.08 2.58
C TRP A 15 16.02 13.40 3.82
N GLU A 16 16.57 12.27 4.27
CA GLU A 16 16.11 11.56 5.48
C GLU A 16 16.45 12.37 6.73
N LYS A 17 17.67 12.93 6.76
CA LYS A 17 18.15 13.82 7.82
C LYS A 17 17.24 15.04 7.98
N LYS A 18 16.71 15.59 6.88
CA LYS A 18 15.77 16.73 6.88
C LYS A 18 14.48 16.45 7.66
N TYR A 19 13.99 15.21 7.65
CA TYR A 19 12.74 14.83 8.31
C TYR A 19 12.94 14.18 9.68
N TYR A 20 14.16 13.78 10.07
CA TYR A 20 14.44 13.01 11.29
C TYR A 20 13.73 13.55 12.54
N THR A 21 13.89 14.84 12.84
CA THR A 21 13.33 15.47 14.05
C THR A 21 11.81 15.67 14.00
N SER A 22 11.23 15.68 12.80
CA SER A 22 9.80 15.89 12.59
C SER A 22 9.07 14.59 12.23
N TYR A 23 9.80 13.51 11.96
CA TYR A 23 9.27 12.26 11.44
C TYR A 23 8.19 11.68 12.36
N ASP A 24 8.49 11.56 13.66
CA ASP A 24 7.55 11.03 14.64
C ASP A 24 6.24 11.83 14.66
N SER A 25 6.34 13.17 14.74
CA SER A 25 5.18 14.06 14.74
C SER A 25 4.38 14.02 13.43
N LEU A 26 5.05 13.86 12.28
CA LEU A 26 4.42 13.76 10.97
C LEU A 26 3.65 12.44 10.86
N ILE A 27 4.29 11.33 11.24
CA ILE A 27 3.66 10.01 11.23
C ILE A 27 2.48 9.98 12.19
N CYS A 28 2.62 10.50 13.41
CA CYS A 28 1.52 10.55 14.37
C CYS A 28 0.36 11.42 13.88
N GLN A 29 0.62 12.57 13.25
CA GLN A 29 -0.42 13.42 12.67
C GLN A 29 -1.15 12.72 11.51
N VAL A 30 -0.41 12.13 10.57
CA VAL A 30 -0.99 11.42 9.43
C VAL A 30 -1.80 10.21 9.93
N MET A 31 -1.27 9.46 10.88
CA MET A 31 -1.96 8.32 11.48
C MET A 31 -3.21 8.75 12.23
N GLY A 32 -3.14 9.81 13.04
CA GLY A 32 -4.30 10.34 13.76
C GLY A 32 -5.39 10.87 12.82
N PHE A 33 -5.00 11.53 11.73
CA PHE A 33 -5.92 11.94 10.68
C PHE A 33 -6.60 10.73 10.02
N LEU A 34 -5.82 9.73 9.59
CA LEU A 34 -6.34 8.52 8.98
C LEU A 34 -7.29 7.78 9.94
N GLN A 35 -6.90 7.62 11.19
CA GLN A 35 -7.72 7.01 12.23
C GLN A 35 -9.03 7.77 12.43
N SER A 36 -9.01 9.11 12.47
CA SER A 36 -10.21 9.93 12.55
C SER A 36 -11.14 9.70 11.34
N GLN A 37 -10.59 9.64 10.13
CA GLN A 37 -11.38 9.34 8.94
C GLN A 37 -11.98 7.93 9.00
N MET A 38 -11.22 6.95 9.44
CA MET A 38 -11.69 5.56 9.59
C MET A 38 -12.77 5.43 10.66
N MET A 39 -12.67 6.14 11.78
CA MET A 39 -13.70 6.13 12.83
C MET A 39 -15.02 6.76 12.38
N ASN A 40 -14.97 7.73 11.47
CA ASN A 40 -16.16 8.35 10.88
C ASN A 40 -16.67 7.61 9.63
N THR A 41 -15.92 6.61 9.15
CA THR A 41 -16.28 5.87 7.96
C THR A 41 -17.42 4.88 8.27
N ARG A 42 -18.43 4.84 7.39
CA ARG A 42 -19.52 3.86 7.51
C ARG A 42 -18.91 2.44 7.41
N PRO A 43 -19.25 1.50 8.31
CA PRO A 43 -18.70 0.14 8.28
C PRO A 43 -18.81 -0.56 6.92
N SER A 44 -19.85 -0.24 6.15
CA SER A 44 -20.05 -0.75 4.79
C SER A 44 -18.97 -0.31 3.79
N LEU A 45 -18.42 0.92 3.90
CA LEU A 45 -17.35 1.39 3.03
C LEU A 45 -16.04 0.67 3.32
N ALA A 46 -15.70 0.49 4.61
CA ALA A 46 -14.52 -0.27 5.02
C ALA A 46 -14.58 -1.72 4.48
N LEU A 47 -15.72 -2.39 4.64
CA LEU A 47 -15.95 -3.72 4.06
C LEU A 47 -15.86 -3.72 2.53
N GLY A 48 -16.38 -2.68 1.87
CA GLY A 48 -16.28 -2.52 0.42
C GLY A 48 -14.82 -2.44 -0.05
N ILE A 49 -13.97 -1.67 0.63
CA ILE A 49 -12.54 -1.58 0.32
C ILE A 49 -11.85 -2.93 0.53
N VAL A 50 -12.14 -3.62 1.64
CA VAL A 50 -11.57 -4.96 1.91
C VAL A 50 -11.94 -5.94 0.80
N ILE A 51 -13.20 -5.97 0.39
CA ILE A 51 -13.67 -6.80 -0.72
C ILE A 51 -12.94 -6.41 -2.01
N LEU A 52 -12.87 -5.12 -2.36
CA LEU A 52 -12.15 -4.68 -3.56
C LEU A 52 -10.69 -5.13 -3.57
N VAL A 53 -9.98 -5.01 -2.45
CA VAL A 53 -8.58 -5.46 -2.32
C VAL A 53 -8.49 -6.98 -2.47
N LEU A 54 -9.34 -7.74 -1.78
CA LEU A 54 -9.36 -9.20 -1.85
C LEU A 54 -9.65 -9.71 -3.26
N PHE A 55 -10.54 -9.07 -4.00
CA PHE A 55 -10.91 -9.46 -5.36
C PHE A 55 -9.95 -8.95 -6.43
N SER A 56 -9.12 -7.95 -6.15
CA SER A 56 -8.19 -7.37 -7.13
C SER A 56 -7.19 -8.40 -7.69
N VAL A 57 -6.61 -9.23 -6.81
CA VAL A 57 -5.60 -10.23 -7.19
C VAL A 57 -6.22 -11.42 -7.93
N PRO A 58 -7.30 -12.07 -7.45
CA PRO A 58 -7.98 -13.13 -8.20
C PRO A 58 -8.49 -12.66 -9.57
N THR A 59 -9.02 -11.44 -9.66
CA THR A 59 -9.55 -10.90 -10.92
C THR A 59 -8.44 -10.70 -11.95
N SER A 60 -7.33 -10.07 -11.55
CA SER A 60 -6.19 -9.87 -12.45
C SER A 60 -5.53 -11.21 -12.85
N SER A 61 -5.42 -12.15 -11.90
CA SER A 61 -4.90 -13.50 -12.17
C SER A 61 -5.79 -14.27 -13.15
N ALA A 62 -7.12 -14.19 -13.00
CA ALA A 62 -8.06 -14.82 -13.91
C ALA A 62 -7.97 -14.22 -15.33
N MET A 63 -7.86 -12.89 -15.45
CA MET A 63 -7.65 -12.24 -16.74
C MET A 63 -6.38 -12.76 -17.43
N LEU A 64 -5.25 -12.76 -16.72
CA LEU A 64 -3.99 -13.30 -17.26
C LEU A 64 -4.13 -14.76 -17.68
N PHE A 65 -4.76 -15.59 -16.85
CA PHE A 65 -5.00 -17.00 -17.17
C PHE A 65 -5.80 -17.18 -18.46
N PHE A 66 -6.87 -16.41 -18.67
CA PHE A 66 -7.64 -16.47 -19.91
C PHE A 66 -6.84 -15.99 -21.13
N HIS A 67 -6.01 -14.96 -20.98
CA HIS A 67 -5.09 -14.53 -22.04
C HIS A 67 -4.10 -15.63 -22.42
N PHE A 68 -3.50 -16.30 -21.43
CA PHE A 68 -2.57 -17.42 -21.67
C PHE A 68 -3.26 -18.60 -22.36
N LEU A 69 -4.48 -18.97 -21.95
CA LEU A 69 -5.27 -20.00 -22.62
C LEU A 69 -5.58 -19.65 -24.08
N GLY A 70 -5.89 -18.38 -24.36
CA GLY A 70 -6.11 -17.89 -25.72
C GLY A 70 -4.87 -18.06 -26.59
N LEU A 71 -3.70 -17.67 -26.08
CA LEU A 71 -2.41 -17.83 -26.75
C LEU A 71 -2.08 -19.31 -27.01
N ALA A 72 -2.25 -20.16 -25.99
CA ALA A 72 -2.01 -21.60 -26.12
C ALA A 72 -2.90 -22.21 -27.21
N LYS A 73 -4.21 -21.91 -27.21
CA LYS A 73 -5.13 -22.36 -28.27
C LYS A 73 -4.71 -21.87 -29.65
N GLY A 74 -4.29 -20.62 -29.78
CA GLY A 74 -3.81 -20.06 -31.04
C GLY A 74 -2.56 -20.79 -31.57
N LEU A 75 -1.65 -21.20 -30.68
CA LEU A 75 -0.47 -21.98 -31.06
C LEU A 75 -0.82 -23.42 -31.46
N PHE A 76 -1.73 -24.09 -30.74
CA PHE A 76 -2.14 -25.46 -31.05
C PHE A 76 -3.01 -25.59 -32.31
N ILE A 77 -3.72 -24.54 -32.72
CA ILE A 77 -4.58 -24.55 -33.92
C ILE A 77 -3.79 -24.14 -35.19
N ASN A 78 -2.67 -23.41 -35.05
CA ASN A 78 -1.82 -22.98 -36.16
C ASN A 78 -0.64 -23.95 -36.46
N TYR A 79 -0.64 -25.15 -35.87
CA TYR A 79 0.28 -26.25 -36.17
C TYR A 79 -0.52 -27.45 -36.70
#